data_AF-A0A851GXL4-F1
#
_entry.id   AF-A0A851GXL4-F1
#
_cell.length_a   1.000
_cell.length_b   1.000
_cell.length_c   1.000
_cell.angle_alpha   90.00
_cell.angle_beta   90.00
_cell.angle_gamma   90.00
#
_symmetry.space_group_name_H-M   'P 1'
#
loop_
_entity.id
_entity.type
_entity.pdbx_description
1 polymer ?
#
loop_
_entity_poly.entity_id
_entity_poly.type
_entity_poly.pdbx_seq_one_letter_code
_entity_poly.pdbx_strand_id
1 'polypeptide(L)'
;MNKHQWLLLFCINLLITIVILSPFLPGPGSLSTITNTIYTLLQFASLFLILIIPVGLVITINQIIKKEKMSLSFMLLWTLPATSFAVTLWGADAARNFSRKIAIQNASPIIQAIETYYQVHKKYPDRLSDLKPAFLNQMPSTGVMGISTYQYEKRDSSFAVIFTQNVLAGFNKEIVSYDPRHQYSADDSLNQVYPAGKDKWQYYILD
;
A
#
# COMPACT_ATOMS: atom_id res chain seq x y z
N MET A 1 30.66 19.66 2.88
CA MET A 1 30.01 18.89 3.97
C MET A 1 31.01 17.93 4.59
N ASN A 2 30.94 17.72 5.91
CA ASN A 2 31.70 16.65 6.56
C ASN A 2 31.00 15.29 6.35
N LYS A 3 31.69 14.17 6.64
CA LYS A 3 31.13 12.82 6.51
C LYS A 3 29.83 12.63 7.31
N HIS A 4 29.76 13.25 8.49
CA HIS A 4 28.58 13.17 9.36
C HIS A 4 27.33 13.82 8.74
N GLN A 5 27.46 14.98 8.09
CA GLN A 5 26.35 15.66 7.40
C GLN A 5 25.83 14.84 6.21
N TRP A 6 26.72 14.16 5.47
CA TRP A 6 26.30 13.25 4.39
C TRP A 6 25.52 12.05 4.93
N LEU A 7 25.99 11.46 6.02
CA LEU A 7 25.27 10.38 6.69
C LEU A 7 23.89 10.85 7.16
N LEU A 8 23.81 12.03 7.79
CA LEU A 8 22.54 12.58 8.25
C LEU A 8 21.57 12.84 7.09
N LEU A 9 22.05 13.43 5.99
CA LEU A 9 21.25 13.66 4.78
C LEU A 9 20.67 12.33 4.25
N PHE A 10 21.50 11.29 4.17
CA PHE A 10 21.07 9.97 3.74
C PHE A 10 20.04 9.37 4.70
N CYS A 11 20.30 9.38 6.01
CA CYS A 11 19.38 8.85 7.01
C CYS A 11 18.03 9.55 6.99
N ILE A 12 18.00 10.88 6.81
CA ILE A 12 16.75 11.65 6.71
C ILE A 12 15.97 11.27 5.44
N ASN A 13 16.63 11.17 4.28
CA ASN A 13 15.97 10.76 3.02
C ASN A 13 15.51 9.29 3.06
N LEU A 14 16.24 8.42 3.76
CA LEU A 14 15.83 7.04 3.97
C LEU A 14 14.61 6.97 4.90
N LEU A 15 14.62 7.75 5.99
CA LEU A 15 13.50 7.80 6.93
C LEU A 15 12.22 8.30 6.24
N ILE A 16 12.29 9.39 5.46
CA ILE A 16 11.10 9.88 4.72
C ILE A 16 10.60 8.83 3.71
N THR A 17 11.51 8.10 3.05
CA THR A 17 11.15 7.01 2.14
C THR A 17 10.38 5.90 2.87
N ILE A 18 10.87 5.47 4.03
CA ILE A 18 10.20 4.45 4.86
C ILE A 18 8.84 4.94 5.32
N VAL A 19 8.72 6.20 5.75
CA VAL A 19 7.46 6.79 6.19
C VAL A 19 6.44 6.85 5.05
N ILE A 20 6.85 7.30 3.86
CA ILE A 20 5.98 7.34 2.67
C ILE A 20 5.52 5.93 2.28
N LEU A 21 6.44 4.95 2.26
CA LEU A 21 6.12 3.58 1.87
C LEU A 21 5.45 2.76 2.99
N SER A 22 5.35 3.29 4.20
CA SER A 22 4.84 2.57 5.37
C SER A 22 3.49 1.87 5.18
N PRO A 23 2.49 2.39 4.42
CA PRO A 23 1.25 1.66 4.20
C PRO A 23 1.45 0.33 3.48
N PHE A 24 2.50 0.21 2.67
CA PHE A 24 2.78 -0.99 1.88
C PHE A 24 3.75 -1.96 2.56
N LEU A 25 4.29 -1.57 3.72
CA LEU A 25 5.27 -2.38 4.45
C LEU A 25 4.57 -3.43 5.33
N PRO A 26 5.27 -4.54 5.65
CA PRO A 26 4.76 -5.55 6.55
C PRO A 26 4.47 -4.97 7.94
N GLY A 27 3.33 -5.32 8.52
CA GLY A 27 2.96 -4.88 9.86
C GLY A 27 1.49 -5.12 10.21
N PRO A 28 1.04 -4.67 11.39
CA PRO A 28 -0.33 -4.85 11.84
C PRO A 28 -1.29 -3.92 11.07
N GLY A 29 -2.41 -4.46 10.59
CA GLY A 29 -3.45 -3.69 9.88
C GLY A 29 -4.14 -2.62 10.74
N SER A 30 -3.97 -2.65 12.07
CA SER A 30 -4.45 -1.57 12.96
C SER A 30 -3.79 -0.23 12.70
N LEU A 31 -2.62 -0.21 12.04
CA LEU A 31 -1.92 1.02 11.66
C LEU A 31 -2.45 1.63 10.36
N SER A 32 -3.37 0.96 9.67
CA SER A 32 -3.83 1.35 8.32
C SER A 32 -4.34 2.77 8.23
N THR A 33 -5.15 3.21 9.19
CA THR A 33 -5.66 4.59 9.20
C THR A 33 -4.52 5.61 9.26
N ILE A 34 -3.56 5.40 10.16
CA ILE A 34 -2.47 6.36 10.40
C ILE A 34 -1.50 6.37 9.21
N THR A 35 -1.05 5.20 8.75
CA THR A 35 -0.10 5.12 7.63
C THR A 35 -0.70 5.67 6.34
N ASN A 36 -1.95 5.32 6.02
CA ASN A 36 -2.65 5.85 4.84
C ASN A 36 -2.86 7.37 4.92
N THR A 37 -3.16 7.91 6.11
CA THR A 37 -3.31 9.36 6.30
C THR A 37 -1.98 10.07 6.08
N ILE A 38 -0.89 9.57 6.67
CA ILE A 38 0.46 10.13 6.49
C ILE A 38 0.86 10.08 5.02
N TYR A 39 0.68 8.94 4.36
CA TYR A 39 0.98 8.78 2.94
C TYR A 39 0.23 9.79 2.07
N THR A 40 -1.08 9.94 2.30
CA THR A 40 -1.91 10.88 1.55
C THR A 40 -1.44 12.32 1.75
N LEU A 41 -1.20 12.74 2.99
CA LEU A 41 -0.71 14.08 3.31
C LEU A 41 0.67 14.35 2.67
N LEU A 42 1.60 13.40 2.75
CA LEU A 42 2.93 13.53 2.16
C LEU A 42 2.88 13.58 0.63
N GLN A 43 1.99 12.81 0.02
CA GLN A 43 1.77 12.85 -1.42
C GLN A 43 1.24 14.21 -1.88
N PHE A 44 0.22 14.76 -1.22
CA PHE A 44 -0.24 16.12 -1.51
C PHE A 44 0.84 17.17 -1.28
N ALA A 45 1.55 17.10 -0.15
CA ALA A 45 2.65 18.00 0.12
C ALA A 45 3.73 17.92 -0.96
N SER A 46 4.05 16.71 -1.46
CA SER A 46 5.08 16.51 -2.48
C SER A 46 4.77 17.24 -3.80
N LEU A 47 3.49 17.39 -4.16
CA LEU A 47 3.06 18.13 -5.35
C LEU A 47 3.40 19.62 -5.23
N PHE A 48 3.28 20.21 -4.04
CA PHE A 48 3.65 21.61 -3.81
C PHE A 48 5.15 21.80 -3.61
N LEU A 49 5.79 20.85 -2.92
CA LEU A 49 7.21 20.90 -2.62
C LEU A 49 8.10 20.81 -3.86
N ILE A 50 7.60 20.28 -4.98
CA ILE A 50 8.34 20.25 -6.26
C ILE A 50 8.76 21.65 -6.72
N LEU A 51 7.98 22.68 -6.38
CA LEU A 51 8.27 24.08 -6.71
C LEU A 51 9.50 24.64 -5.98
N ILE A 52 9.90 24.00 -4.87
CA ILE A 52 11.05 24.42 -4.05
C ILE A 52 12.36 23.83 -4.59
N ILE A 53 12.30 22.75 -5.38
CA ILE A 53 13.47 22.05 -5.91
C ILE A 53 14.40 22.99 -6.70
N PRO A 54 13.92 23.82 -7.66
CA PRO A 54 14.79 24.72 -8.40
C PRO A 54 15.52 25.73 -7.50
N VAL A 55 14.83 26.25 -6.47
CA VAL A 55 15.42 27.21 -5.52
C VAL A 55 16.55 26.55 -4.72
N GLY A 56 16.30 25.34 -4.18
CA GLY A 56 17.32 24.59 -3.45
C GLY A 56 18.53 24.21 -4.33
N LEU A 57 18.28 23.84 -5.59
CA LEU A 57 19.34 23.54 -6.55
C LEU A 57 20.18 24.77 -6.90
N VAL A 58 19.56 25.92 -7.21
CA VAL A 58 20.28 27.16 -7.53
C VAL A 58 21.18 27.59 -6.37
N ILE A 59 20.68 27.54 -5.13
CA ILE A 59 21.48 27.86 -3.94
C ILE A 59 22.66 26.88 -3.80
N THR A 60 22.40 25.58 -3.95
CA THR A 60 23.44 24.55 -3.84
C THR A 60 24.52 24.72 -4.91
N ILE A 61 24.13 24.96 -6.16
CA ILE A 61 25.04 25.22 -7.29
C ILE A 61 25.89 26.46 -7.01
N ASN A 62 25.28 27.56 -6.55
CA ASN A 62 25.99 28.78 -6.21
C ASN A 62 27.04 28.55 -5.12
N GLN A 63 26.75 27.74 -4.09
CA GLN A 63 27.73 27.38 -3.06
C GLN A 63 28.90 26.57 -3.63
N ILE A 64 28.63 25.64 -4.54
CA ILE A 64 29.67 24.84 -5.21
C ILE A 64 30.57 25.75 -6.06
N ILE A 65 29.98 26.65 -6.86
CA ILE A 65 30.72 27.59 -7.71
C ILE A 65 31.59 28.52 -6.86
N LYS A 66 31.05 29.06 -5.76
CA LYS A 66 31.78 29.93 -4.84
C LYS A 66 32.75 29.19 -3.91
N LYS A 67 32.83 27.85 -4.01
CA LYS A 67 33.62 26.97 -3.13
C LYS A 67 33.29 27.17 -1.63
N GLU A 68 32.06 27.56 -1.34
CA GLU A 68 31.59 27.72 0.02
C GLU A 68 31.34 26.36 0.67
N LYS A 69 31.35 26.32 2.01
CA LYS A 69 31.01 25.10 2.74
C LYS A 69 29.53 24.78 2.52
N MET A 70 29.26 23.73 1.74
CA MET A 70 27.89 23.24 1.50
C MET A 70 27.13 23.07 2.82
N SER A 71 25.97 23.72 2.92
CA SER A 71 25.09 23.65 4.08
C SER A 71 24.11 22.48 3.94
N LEU A 72 23.91 21.72 5.02
CA LEU A 72 22.95 20.63 5.06
C LEU A 72 21.52 21.13 4.77
N SER A 73 21.14 22.29 5.30
CA SER A 73 19.79 22.84 5.14
C SER A 73 19.45 23.09 3.67
N PHE A 74 20.41 23.59 2.87
CA PHE A 74 20.19 23.84 1.45
C PHE A 74 20.12 22.56 0.61
N MET A 75 20.85 21.51 1.01
CA MET A 75 20.69 20.19 0.40
C MET A 75 19.31 19.62 0.67
N LEU A 76 18.84 19.69 1.93
CA LEU A 76 17.52 19.20 2.31
C LEU A 76 16.38 19.92 1.58
N LEU A 77 16.54 21.21 1.25
CA LEU A 77 15.53 21.98 0.51
C LEU A 77 15.14 21.34 -0.84
N TRP A 78 16.08 20.67 -1.52
CA TRP A 78 15.76 20.02 -2.79
C TRP A 78 15.72 18.48 -2.67
N THR A 79 16.54 17.87 -1.80
CA THR A 79 16.54 16.40 -1.70
C THR A 79 15.26 15.86 -1.08
N LEU A 80 14.70 16.51 -0.05
CA LEU A 80 13.48 16.01 0.60
C LEU A 80 12.27 16.03 -0.35
N PRO A 81 11.98 17.15 -1.05
CA PRO A 81 10.93 17.17 -2.07
C PRO A 81 11.19 16.18 -3.21
N ALA A 82 12.42 16.14 -3.73
CA ALA A 82 12.77 15.26 -4.84
C ALA A 82 12.59 13.78 -4.46
N THR A 83 13.09 13.36 -3.30
CA THR A 83 12.91 12.00 -2.78
C THR A 83 11.44 11.70 -2.55
N SER A 84 10.70 12.60 -1.91
CA SER A 84 9.28 12.37 -1.62
C SER A 84 8.46 12.18 -2.90
N PHE A 85 8.70 13.04 -3.90
CA PHE A 85 8.06 12.95 -5.21
C PHE A 85 8.44 11.65 -5.94
N ALA A 86 9.74 11.33 -5.99
CA ALA A 86 10.25 10.12 -6.65
C ALA A 86 9.70 8.83 -6.04
N VAL A 87 9.71 8.73 -4.70
CA VAL A 87 9.20 7.57 -3.97
C VAL A 87 7.70 7.42 -4.19
N THR A 88 6.95 8.52 -4.18
CA THR A 88 5.51 8.51 -4.41
C THR A 88 5.15 8.07 -5.83
N LEU A 89 5.91 8.50 -6.83
CA LEU A 89 5.63 8.20 -8.23
C LEU A 89 6.07 6.79 -8.64
N TRP A 90 7.28 6.37 -8.25
CA TRP A 90 7.86 5.09 -8.69
C TRP A 90 7.89 4.02 -7.60
N GLY A 91 8.17 4.41 -6.36
CA GLY A 91 8.27 3.46 -5.24
C GLY A 91 6.93 2.86 -4.84
N ALA A 92 5.85 3.66 -4.93
CA ALA A 92 4.52 3.24 -4.51
C ALA A 92 4.00 2.03 -5.31
N ASP A 93 4.22 1.97 -6.63
CA ASP A 93 3.72 0.84 -7.43
C ASP A 93 4.40 -0.49 -7.08
N ALA A 94 5.73 -0.48 -6.97
CA ALA A 94 6.49 -1.65 -6.57
C ALA A 94 6.12 -2.12 -5.15
N ALA A 95 5.98 -1.17 -4.22
CA ALA A 95 5.60 -1.45 -2.84
C ALA A 95 4.16 -1.99 -2.76
N ARG A 96 3.23 -1.42 -3.54
CA ARG A 96 1.85 -1.90 -3.65
C ARG A 96 1.78 -3.33 -4.17
N ASN A 97 2.51 -3.66 -5.23
CA ASN A 97 2.59 -5.03 -5.75
C ASN A 97 3.16 -6.01 -4.71
N PHE A 98 4.16 -5.59 -3.94
CA PHE A 98 4.72 -6.38 -2.84
C PHE A 98 3.70 -6.62 -1.73
N SER A 99 3.03 -5.56 -1.28
CA SER A 99 2.01 -5.64 -0.23
C SER A 99 0.81 -6.50 -0.64
N ARG A 100 0.38 -6.43 -1.92
CA ARG A 100 -0.67 -7.28 -2.49
C ARG A 100 -0.31 -8.75 -2.34
N LYS A 101 0.94 -9.13 -2.66
CA LYS A 101 1.41 -10.52 -2.53
C LYS A 101 1.34 -11.01 -1.08
N ILE A 102 1.75 -10.19 -0.12
CA ILE A 102 1.68 -10.52 1.31
C ILE A 102 0.23 -10.74 1.74
N ALA A 103 -0.66 -9.79 1.42
CA ALA A 103 -2.07 -9.91 1.79
C ALA A 103 -2.76 -11.10 1.12
N ILE A 104 -2.45 -11.41 -0.14
CA ILE A 104 -2.93 -12.62 -0.83
C ILE A 104 -2.44 -13.90 -0.13
N GLN A 105 -1.18 -13.94 0.27
CA GLN A 105 -0.61 -15.10 0.97
C GLN A 105 -1.31 -15.33 2.30
N ASN A 106 -1.48 -14.27 3.10
CA ASN A 106 -2.09 -14.31 4.43
C ASN A 106 -3.61 -14.59 4.41
N ALA A 107 -4.28 -14.44 3.26
CA ALA A 107 -5.68 -14.79 3.09
C ALA A 107 -5.92 -16.30 2.95
N SER A 108 -4.87 -17.09 2.66
CA SER A 108 -4.99 -18.52 2.37
C SER A 108 -5.70 -19.32 3.49
N PRO A 109 -5.43 -19.09 4.79
CA PRO A 109 -6.14 -19.77 5.88
C PRO A 109 -7.64 -19.47 5.93
N ILE A 110 -8.05 -18.23 5.58
CA ILE A 110 -9.48 -17.86 5.52
C ILE A 110 -10.16 -18.63 4.40
N ILE A 111 -9.56 -18.65 3.22
CA ILE A 111 -10.09 -19.35 2.04
C ILE A 111 -10.24 -20.84 2.34
N GLN A 112 -9.21 -21.46 2.92
CA GLN A 112 -9.26 -22.87 3.29
C GLN A 112 -10.35 -23.17 4.33
N ALA A 113 -10.54 -22.29 5.32
CA ALA A 113 -11.59 -22.44 6.32
C ALA A 113 -12.99 -22.33 5.69
N ILE A 114 -13.22 -21.39 4.77
CA ILE A 114 -14.49 -21.24 4.04
C ILE A 114 -14.81 -22.48 3.22
N GLU A 115 -13.82 -22.99 2.47
CA GLU A 115 -14.02 -24.19 1.65
C GLU A 115 -14.29 -25.43 2.52
N THR A 116 -13.57 -25.58 3.64
CA THR A 116 -13.81 -26.67 4.59
C THR A 116 -15.20 -26.57 5.21
N TYR A 117 -15.64 -25.36 5.57
CA TYR A 117 -16.99 -25.11 6.06
C TYR A 117 -18.06 -25.55 5.03
N TYR A 118 -17.85 -25.20 3.76
CA TYR A 118 -18.72 -25.62 2.66
C TYR A 118 -18.74 -27.15 2.50
N GLN A 119 -17.60 -27.83 2.60
CA GLN A 119 -17.56 -29.28 2.48
C GLN A 119 -18.41 -29.99 3.54
N VAL A 120 -18.45 -29.45 4.76
CA VAL A 120 -19.21 -30.00 5.90
C VAL A 120 -20.70 -29.63 5.81
N HIS A 121 -21.02 -28.36 5.56
CA HIS A 121 -22.39 -27.84 5.65
C HIS A 121 -23.13 -27.77 4.31
N LYS A 122 -22.42 -28.01 3.19
CA LYS A 122 -22.92 -27.84 1.81
C LYS A 122 -23.48 -26.44 1.51
N LYS A 123 -23.05 -25.45 2.29
CA LYS A 123 -23.35 -24.02 2.11
C LYS A 123 -22.17 -23.18 2.58
N TYR A 124 -21.96 -22.02 1.95
CA TYR A 124 -20.97 -21.05 2.43
C TYR A 124 -21.45 -20.37 3.71
N PRO A 125 -20.54 -19.95 4.60
CA PRO A 125 -20.90 -19.26 5.84
C PRO A 125 -21.60 -17.93 5.53
N ASP A 126 -22.49 -17.48 6.40
CA ASP A 126 -23.16 -16.19 6.21
C ASP A 126 -22.21 -15.02 6.53
N ARG A 127 -21.23 -15.27 7.41
CA ARG A 127 -20.20 -14.30 7.81
C ARG A 127 -18.92 -15.02 8.26
N LEU A 128 -17.78 -14.33 8.18
CA LEU A 128 -16.49 -14.91 8.60
C LEU A 128 -16.43 -15.33 10.07
N SER A 129 -17.26 -14.75 10.95
CA SER A 129 -17.31 -15.16 12.35
C SER A 129 -17.86 -16.57 12.54
N ASP A 130 -18.64 -17.11 11.59
CA ASP A 130 -19.21 -18.46 11.67
C ASP A 130 -18.15 -19.56 11.47
N LEU A 131 -16.95 -19.18 11.00
CA LEU A 131 -15.80 -20.06 10.92
C LEU A 131 -15.16 -20.31 12.29
N LYS A 132 -15.41 -19.44 13.28
CA LYS A 132 -14.80 -19.54 14.60
C LYS A 132 -15.65 -20.35 15.57
N PRO A 133 -15.03 -21.11 16.49
CA PRO A 133 -13.62 -21.52 16.49
C PRO A 133 -13.36 -22.75 15.61
N ALA A 134 -14.41 -23.43 15.12
CA ALA A 134 -14.31 -24.79 14.59
C ALA A 134 -13.44 -24.95 13.33
N PHE A 135 -13.42 -23.94 12.44
CA PHE A 135 -12.66 -23.96 11.19
C PHE A 135 -11.49 -22.98 11.19
N LEU A 136 -11.52 -21.99 12.09
CA LEU A 136 -10.51 -20.95 12.19
C LEU A 136 -10.40 -20.45 13.65
N ASN A 137 -9.24 -20.64 14.29
CA ASN A 137 -9.03 -20.22 15.68
C ASN A 137 -9.08 -18.69 15.84
N GLN A 138 -8.42 -17.98 14.93
CA GLN A 138 -8.35 -16.52 14.92
C GLN A 138 -8.35 -15.98 13.51
N MET A 139 -8.82 -14.75 13.33
CA MET A 139 -8.79 -14.12 12.01
C MET A 139 -7.35 -13.73 11.69
N PRO A 140 -6.75 -14.20 10.58
CA PRO A 140 -5.41 -13.76 10.22
C PRO A 140 -5.44 -12.28 9.86
N SER A 141 -4.37 -11.59 10.24
CA SER A 141 -4.08 -10.24 9.78
C SER A 141 -3.71 -10.27 8.29
N THR A 142 -3.94 -9.17 7.59
CA THR A 142 -3.44 -8.93 6.23
C THR A 142 -1.91 -8.96 6.19
N GLY A 143 -1.26 -8.63 7.31
CA GLY A 143 0.19 -8.55 7.45
C GLY A 143 0.80 -7.32 6.77
N VAL A 144 -0.02 -6.36 6.37
CA VAL A 144 0.38 -5.11 5.70
C VAL A 144 -0.21 -3.94 6.49
N MET A 145 0.61 -2.95 6.83
CA MET A 145 0.17 -1.84 7.70
C MET A 145 -1.01 -1.07 7.10
N GLY A 146 -1.00 -0.79 5.81
CA GLY A 146 -2.01 0.01 5.10
C GLY A 146 -3.30 -0.74 4.75
N ILE A 147 -3.37 -2.05 5.01
CA ILE A 147 -4.54 -2.88 4.71
C ILE A 147 -5.17 -3.32 6.03
N SER A 148 -6.33 -2.78 6.36
CA SER A 148 -6.96 -2.96 7.67
C SER A 148 -7.35 -4.41 7.97
N THR A 149 -8.26 -4.96 7.17
CA THR A 149 -8.88 -6.27 7.36
C THR A 149 -9.35 -6.86 6.05
N TYR A 150 -9.56 -8.19 6.02
CA TYR A 150 -10.29 -8.84 4.94
C TYR A 150 -11.79 -8.59 5.07
N GLN A 151 -12.43 -8.35 3.94
CA GLN A 151 -13.88 -8.32 3.77
C GLN A 151 -14.33 -9.64 3.14
N TYR A 152 -15.57 -10.02 3.42
CA TYR A 152 -16.18 -11.24 2.93
C TYR A 152 -17.53 -10.94 2.32
N GLU A 153 -17.76 -11.51 1.16
CA GLU A 153 -19.02 -11.42 0.45
C GLU A 153 -19.49 -12.84 0.13
N LYS A 154 -20.65 -13.22 0.66
CA LYS A 154 -21.31 -14.46 0.30
C LYS A 154 -22.09 -14.26 -1.00
N ARG A 155 -22.00 -15.22 -1.91
CA ARG A 155 -22.82 -15.30 -3.12
C ARG A 155 -23.60 -16.61 -3.12
N ASP A 156 -24.59 -16.74 -4.00
CA ASP A 156 -25.48 -17.90 -4.04
C ASP A 156 -24.72 -19.22 -4.20
N SER A 157 -23.66 -19.21 -4.99
CA SER A 157 -22.89 -20.40 -5.32
C SER A 157 -21.37 -20.22 -5.19
N SER A 158 -20.91 -19.08 -4.71
CA SER A 158 -19.50 -18.74 -4.55
C SER A 158 -19.31 -17.80 -3.36
N PHE A 159 -18.09 -17.33 -3.16
CA PHE A 159 -17.77 -16.30 -2.18
C PHE A 159 -16.64 -15.43 -2.71
N ALA A 160 -16.48 -14.24 -2.13
CA ALA A 160 -15.31 -13.42 -2.34
C ALA A 160 -14.62 -13.09 -1.02
N VAL A 161 -13.29 -13.06 -1.07
CA VAL A 161 -12.45 -12.49 0.00
C VAL A 161 -11.75 -11.28 -0.59
N ILE A 162 -12.05 -10.11 -0.02
CA ILE A 162 -11.68 -8.81 -0.59
C ILE A 162 -10.76 -8.09 0.40
N PHE A 163 -9.79 -7.35 -0.12
CA PHE A 163 -9.10 -6.32 0.64
C PHE A 163 -8.86 -5.09 -0.25
N THR A 164 -8.70 -3.94 0.39
CA THR A 164 -8.54 -2.66 -0.29
C THR A 164 -7.24 -1.99 0.10
N GLN A 165 -6.58 -1.34 -0.85
CA GLN A 165 -5.40 -0.50 -0.60
C GLN A 165 -5.43 0.78 -1.42
N ASN A 166 -4.74 1.82 -0.95
CA ASN A 166 -4.68 3.11 -1.64
C ASN A 166 -3.76 3.06 -2.86
N VAL A 167 -4.14 3.78 -3.92
CA VAL A 167 -3.34 3.92 -5.15
C VAL A 167 -2.72 5.31 -5.25
N LEU A 168 -3.56 6.34 -5.31
CA LEU A 168 -3.12 7.73 -5.50
C LEU A 168 -3.88 8.64 -4.54
N ALA A 169 -3.17 9.19 -3.56
CA ALA A 169 -3.61 10.22 -2.62
C ALA A 169 -4.97 9.95 -1.95
N GLY A 170 -5.33 8.68 -1.79
CA GLY A 170 -6.62 8.25 -1.25
C GLY A 170 -7.83 8.52 -2.15
N PHE A 171 -7.65 9.06 -3.35
CA PHE A 171 -8.70 9.20 -4.35
C PHE A 171 -9.08 7.82 -4.89
N ASN A 172 -8.08 7.08 -5.35
CA ASN A 172 -8.32 5.79 -5.99
C ASN A 172 -7.96 4.66 -5.04
N LYS A 173 -8.79 3.62 -5.04
CA LYS A 173 -8.59 2.42 -4.24
C LYS A 173 -8.42 1.23 -5.15
N GLU A 174 -7.38 0.45 -4.89
CA GLU A 174 -7.25 -0.85 -5.49
C GLU A 174 -8.05 -1.83 -4.65
N ILE A 175 -9.01 -2.49 -5.30
CA ILE A 175 -9.82 -3.54 -4.71
C ILE A 175 -9.27 -4.86 -5.24
N VAL A 176 -8.81 -5.71 -4.32
CA VAL A 176 -8.23 -7.02 -4.64
C VAL A 176 -9.16 -8.09 -4.12
N SER A 177 -9.60 -8.99 -4.99
CA SER A 177 -10.61 -10.00 -4.69
C SER A 177 -10.14 -11.39 -5.09
N TYR A 178 -10.36 -12.35 -4.20
CA TYR A 178 -10.40 -13.77 -4.55
C TYR A 178 -11.80 -14.15 -5.01
N ASP A 179 -11.93 -14.80 -6.16
CA ASP A 179 -13.20 -15.35 -6.64
C ASP A 179 -12.96 -16.74 -7.26
N PRO A 180 -13.41 -17.83 -6.62
CA PRO A 180 -13.11 -19.18 -7.07
C PRO A 180 -13.78 -19.53 -8.41
N ARG A 181 -14.84 -18.81 -8.80
CA ARG A 181 -15.61 -19.07 -10.02
C ARG A 181 -15.39 -18.03 -11.11
N HIS A 182 -14.53 -17.03 -10.89
CA HIS A 182 -14.36 -15.88 -11.78
C HIS A 182 -15.70 -15.21 -12.13
N GLN A 183 -16.65 -15.23 -11.19
CA GLN A 183 -18.00 -14.68 -11.37
C GLN A 183 -18.05 -13.18 -11.07
N TYR A 184 -16.90 -12.52 -11.01
CA TYR A 184 -16.82 -11.11 -10.73
C TYR A 184 -17.45 -10.33 -11.87
N SER A 185 -18.70 -9.96 -11.64
CA SER A 185 -19.35 -8.91 -12.39
C SER A 185 -18.84 -7.64 -11.75
N ALA A 186 -17.89 -6.96 -12.39
CA ALA A 186 -17.76 -5.54 -12.14
C ALA A 186 -19.15 -4.99 -12.48
N ASP A 187 -19.93 -4.67 -11.45
CA ASP A 187 -21.34 -4.25 -11.58
C ASP A 187 -21.45 -2.96 -12.43
N ASP A 188 -20.30 -2.34 -12.75
CA ASP A 188 -20.13 -1.35 -13.79
C ASP A 188 -19.09 -1.80 -14.83
N SER A 189 -19.56 -1.93 -16.07
CA SER A 189 -18.81 -2.22 -17.32
C SER A 189 -17.60 -1.32 -17.65
N LEU A 190 -17.18 -0.44 -16.73
CA LEU A 190 -16.15 0.57 -16.95
C LEU A 190 -14.79 0.22 -16.33
N ASN A 191 -14.71 -0.75 -15.41
CA ASN A 191 -13.46 -1.05 -14.71
C ASN A 191 -12.73 -2.24 -15.34
N GLN A 192 -11.51 -2.00 -15.82
CA GLN A 192 -10.63 -3.06 -16.31
C GLN A 192 -10.15 -3.93 -15.15
N VAL A 193 -10.38 -5.24 -15.24
CA VAL A 193 -9.93 -6.22 -14.24
C VAL A 193 -8.56 -6.77 -14.64
N TYR A 194 -7.65 -6.84 -13.68
CA TYR A 194 -6.28 -7.29 -13.87
C TYR A 194 -5.95 -8.51 -12.99
N PRO A 195 -5.09 -9.43 -13.45
CA PRO A 195 -4.64 -10.56 -12.63
C PRO A 195 -3.74 -10.08 -11.48
N ALA A 196 -3.97 -10.58 -10.27
CA ALA A 196 -3.23 -10.17 -9.07
C ALA A 196 -1.99 -11.05 -8.78
N GLY A 197 -1.53 -11.86 -9.76
CA GLY A 197 -0.33 -12.68 -9.67
C GLY A 197 -0.48 -14.02 -8.95
N LYS A 198 -1.70 -14.40 -8.53
CA LYS A 198 -2.04 -15.73 -8.02
C LYS A 198 -3.37 -16.17 -8.63
N ASP A 199 -3.52 -17.47 -8.89
CA ASP A 199 -4.75 -18.04 -9.48
C ASP A 199 -6.00 -17.60 -8.70
N LYS A 200 -7.07 -17.25 -9.43
CA LYS A 200 -8.37 -16.75 -8.91
C LYS A 200 -8.31 -15.44 -8.14
N TRP A 201 -7.15 -14.78 -8.09
CA TRP A 201 -7.02 -13.44 -7.54
C TRP A 201 -6.94 -12.40 -8.66
N GLN A 202 -7.78 -11.40 -8.53
CA GLN A 202 -7.86 -10.28 -9.45
C GLN A 202 -7.92 -8.97 -8.69
N TYR A 203 -7.60 -7.87 -9.37
CA TYR A 203 -7.75 -6.54 -8.82
C TYR A 203 -8.27 -5.58 -9.89
N TYR A 204 -8.87 -4.50 -9.43
CA TYR A 204 -9.22 -3.35 -10.25
C TYR A 204 -9.00 -2.08 -9.43
N ILE A 205 -8.95 -0.94 -10.11
CA ILE A 205 -8.83 0.37 -9.48
C ILE A 205 -10.21 1.02 -9.54
N LEU A 206 -10.70 1.45 -8.38
CA LEU A 206 -11.91 2.25 -8.24
C LEU A 206 -11.48 3.70 -8.04
N ASP A 207 -12.00 4.59 -8.89
CA ASP A 207 -11.79 6.04 -8.84
C ASP A 207 -12.79 6.76 -7.92
#